data_AF-A0A821MEA4-F1
#
_entry.id   AF-A0A821MEA4-F1
#
_cell.length_a   1.000
_cell.length_b   1.000
_cell.length_c   1.000
_cell.angle_alpha   90.00
_cell.angle_beta   90.00
_cell.angle_gamma   90.00
#
_symmetry.space_group_name_H-M   'P 1'
#
loop_
_entity.id
_entity.type
_entity.pdbx_description
1 polymer ?
#
loop_
_entity_poly.entity_id
_entity_poly.type
_entity_poly.pdbx_seq_one_letter_code
_entity_poly.pdbx_strand_id
1 'polypeptide(L)'
;MSHPPPVSCIPNTAKMSKAKKVIEEAKEINNPEIDLVDKGISSLDEIPGLFSLENITRLTLSHNKLQVVPAGLANLMNLEILNLTNNHIEELPVSLSSLPKLRILNVSLNRLYALPRGFGAFPVLEILDCTYNNLKETTLPGNFFMMESLRALYLGDNDFEYLPAEIGNLKNLQILSMRENDLIEVPRELGQLTRLRELHLQGNRLVVLPPEIGFLELASNKSVLRLEGNFWVPPIEDQLKLGPSHVLDYLRSETYRVLYSRHMSAKPPPPPQTLDKSKKASRMR
;
A
#
# COMPACT_ATOMS: atom_id res chain seq x y z
N MET A 1 65.68 15.19 -32.61
CA MET A 1 65.03 15.03 -31.29
C MET A 1 63.54 15.05 -31.54
N SER A 2 62.88 13.92 -31.31
CA SER A 2 61.51 13.58 -31.71
C SER A 2 60.47 14.08 -30.70
N HIS A 3 59.47 14.82 -31.17
CA HIS A 3 58.26 15.14 -30.39
C HIS A 3 57.41 13.88 -30.18
N PRO A 4 56.77 13.69 -29.01
CA PRO A 4 55.81 12.60 -28.81
C PRO A 4 54.48 12.91 -29.51
N PRO A 5 53.73 11.89 -29.95
CA PRO A 5 52.44 12.09 -30.60
C PRO A 5 51.35 12.46 -29.59
N PRO A 6 50.28 13.17 -30.02
CA PRO A 6 49.14 13.44 -29.14
C PRO A 6 48.36 12.15 -28.87
N VAL A 7 48.13 11.86 -27.59
CA VAL A 7 47.27 10.79 -27.12
C VAL A 7 45.83 11.16 -27.47
N SER A 8 45.33 10.59 -28.56
CA SER A 8 43.91 10.65 -28.94
C SER A 8 43.12 9.72 -28.02
N CYS A 9 42.63 10.26 -26.89
CA CYS A 9 41.61 9.61 -26.09
C CYS A 9 40.27 9.74 -26.82
N ILE A 10 39.99 8.83 -27.76
CA ILE A 10 38.64 8.59 -28.25
C ILE A 10 37.82 8.11 -27.03
N PRO A 11 36.69 8.75 -26.68
CA PRO A 11 35.86 8.27 -25.59
C PRO A 11 35.38 6.86 -25.93
N ASN A 12 35.72 5.94 -25.05
CA ASN A 12 35.23 4.56 -25.01
C ASN A 12 33.70 4.59 -25.18
N THR A 13 33.17 3.95 -26.21
CA THR A 13 31.73 3.86 -26.45
C THR A 13 31.08 3.21 -25.24
N ALA A 14 30.45 4.04 -24.40
CA ALA A 14 29.80 3.59 -23.17
C ALA A 14 28.73 2.56 -23.55
N LYS A 15 28.89 1.32 -23.11
CA LYS A 15 27.83 0.31 -23.16
C LYS A 15 26.57 0.94 -22.60
N MET A 16 25.55 1.15 -23.44
CA MET A 16 24.28 1.72 -23.00
C MET A 16 23.70 0.87 -21.86
N SER A 17 23.20 1.53 -20.81
CA SER A 17 22.50 0.82 -19.74
C SER A 17 21.29 0.10 -20.33
N LYS A 18 20.95 -1.10 -19.80
CA LYS A 18 19.79 -1.88 -20.26
C LYS A 18 18.50 -1.05 -20.21
N ALA A 19 18.39 -0.13 -19.25
CA ALA A 19 17.27 0.79 -19.13
C ALA A 19 17.20 1.81 -20.28
N LYS A 20 18.34 2.41 -20.68
CA LYS A 20 18.38 3.37 -21.79
C LYS A 20 17.88 2.76 -23.10
N LYS A 21 18.26 1.50 -23.37
CA LYS A 21 17.81 0.76 -24.55
C LYS A 21 16.28 0.59 -24.57
N VAL A 22 15.67 0.23 -23.44
CA VAL A 22 14.20 0.10 -23.33
C VAL A 22 13.50 1.43 -23.63
N ILE A 23 14.06 2.54 -23.14
CA ILE A 23 13.51 3.89 -23.39
C ILE A 23 13.61 4.29 -24.86
N GLU A 24 14.74 4.00 -25.51
CA GLU A 24 14.92 4.28 -26.94
C GLU A 24 13.97 3.44 -27.80
N GLU A 25 13.88 2.13 -27.54
CA GLU A 25 12.95 1.24 -28.24
C GLU A 25 11.49 1.68 -28.05
N ALA A 26 11.10 2.06 -26.84
CA ALA A 26 9.76 2.56 -26.56
C ALA A 26 9.45 3.87 -27.29
N LYS A 27 10.45 4.76 -27.47
CA LYS A 27 10.30 5.98 -28.27
C LYS A 27 10.06 5.67 -29.74
N GLU A 28 10.83 4.74 -30.31
CA GLU A 28 10.74 4.40 -31.74
C GLU A 28 9.38 3.84 -32.12
N ILE A 29 8.79 2.99 -31.26
CA ILE A 29 7.50 2.36 -31.52
C ILE A 29 6.31 3.05 -30.83
N ASN A 30 6.56 4.19 -30.16
CA ASN A 30 5.57 4.92 -29.37
C ASN A 30 4.84 4.03 -28.35
N ASN A 31 5.58 3.15 -27.66
CA ASN A 31 5.03 2.22 -26.68
C ASN A 31 4.55 2.97 -25.43
N PRO A 32 3.27 2.84 -25.02
CA PRO A 32 2.76 3.46 -23.80
C PRO A 32 3.18 2.72 -22.51
N GLU A 33 3.79 1.54 -22.63
CA GLU A 33 4.18 0.71 -21.48
C GLU A 33 5.69 0.56 -21.39
N ILE A 34 6.26 0.94 -20.25
CA ILE A 34 7.68 0.80 -19.95
C ILE A 34 7.87 -0.24 -18.85
N ASP A 35 8.55 -1.33 -19.19
CA ASP A 35 8.93 -2.39 -18.26
C ASP A 35 10.44 -2.36 -17.99
N LEU A 36 10.78 -2.00 -16.75
CA LEU A 36 12.13 -1.93 -16.22
C LEU A 36 12.27 -2.83 -14.98
N VAL A 37 11.62 -4.00 -14.97
CA VAL A 37 11.78 -5.00 -13.91
C VAL A 37 13.23 -5.50 -13.84
N ASP A 38 13.76 -5.62 -12.62
CA ASP A 38 15.04 -6.28 -12.31
C ASP A 38 16.19 -5.80 -13.20
N LYS A 39 16.33 -4.47 -13.31
CA LYS A 39 17.43 -3.83 -14.06
C LYS A 39 18.55 -3.33 -13.16
N GLY A 40 18.38 -3.46 -11.83
CA GLY A 40 19.34 -2.97 -10.84
C GLY A 40 19.42 -1.44 -10.77
N ILE A 41 18.36 -0.73 -11.17
CA ILE A 41 18.31 0.74 -11.20
C ILE A 41 18.37 1.28 -9.76
N SER A 42 19.34 2.15 -9.47
CA SER A 42 19.48 2.83 -8.18
C SER A 42 18.85 4.22 -8.14
N SER A 43 18.87 4.93 -9.27
CA SER A 43 18.25 6.25 -9.41
C SER A 43 17.53 6.36 -10.76
N LEU A 44 16.37 7.03 -10.76
CA LEU A 44 15.66 7.36 -11.99
C LEU A 44 16.34 8.46 -12.81
N ASP A 45 17.27 9.21 -12.21
CA ASP A 45 18.10 10.18 -12.94
C ASP A 45 19.07 9.50 -13.92
N GLU A 46 19.38 8.21 -13.69
CA GLU A 46 20.19 7.39 -14.60
C GLU A 46 19.44 6.99 -15.89
N ILE A 47 18.15 7.34 -16.00
CA ILE A 47 17.26 7.01 -17.12
C ILE A 47 16.90 8.29 -17.88
N PRO A 48 17.82 8.85 -18.68
CA PRO A 48 17.61 10.12 -19.35
C PRO A 48 16.41 10.06 -20.29
N GLY A 49 15.52 11.05 -20.17
CA GLY A 49 14.36 11.19 -21.04
C GLY A 49 13.18 10.28 -20.71
N LEU A 50 13.17 9.59 -19.55
CA LEU A 50 11.98 8.88 -19.06
C LEU A 50 10.82 9.85 -18.83
N PHE A 51 11.05 10.96 -18.12
CA PHE A 51 10.01 11.93 -17.76
C PHE A 51 9.51 12.80 -18.93
N SER A 52 10.12 12.67 -20.12
CA SER A 52 9.67 13.35 -21.34
C SER A 52 8.76 12.48 -22.21
N LEU A 53 8.44 11.26 -21.78
CA LEU A 53 7.61 10.33 -22.52
C LEU A 53 6.13 10.58 -22.22
N GLU A 54 5.53 11.49 -22.98
CA GLU A 54 4.15 11.94 -22.78
C GLU A 54 3.11 10.83 -23.03
N ASN A 55 3.44 9.80 -23.81
CA ASN A 55 2.52 8.72 -24.17
C ASN A 55 2.43 7.60 -23.11
N ILE A 56 3.26 7.61 -22.07
CA ILE A 56 3.30 6.51 -21.08
C ILE A 56 1.99 6.46 -20.29
N THR A 57 1.40 5.27 -20.26
CA THR A 57 0.27 4.92 -19.37
C THR A 57 0.67 3.90 -18.31
N ARG A 58 1.73 3.11 -18.52
CA ARG A 58 2.22 2.14 -17.53
C ARG A 58 3.73 2.22 -17.35
N LEU A 59 4.18 2.32 -16.11
CA LEU A 59 5.59 2.30 -15.74
C LEU A 59 5.82 1.25 -14.65
N THR A 60 6.58 0.22 -14.97
CA THR A 60 6.97 -0.86 -14.05
C THR A 60 8.46 -0.76 -13.75
N LEU A 61 8.79 -0.56 -12.48
CA LEU A 61 10.14 -0.39 -11.95
C LEU A 61 10.40 -1.37 -10.78
N SER A 62 9.65 -2.48 -10.74
CA SER A 62 9.72 -3.42 -9.63
C SER A 62 11.04 -4.19 -9.58
N HIS A 63 11.43 -4.65 -8.39
CA HIS A 63 12.68 -5.41 -8.16
C HIS A 63 13.94 -4.61 -8.57
N ASN A 64 13.97 -3.31 -8.27
CA ASN A 64 15.15 -2.48 -8.47
C ASN A 64 15.73 -2.05 -7.10
N LYS A 65 16.58 -1.02 -7.10
CA LYS A 65 17.26 -0.52 -5.91
C LYS A 65 16.93 0.95 -5.64
N LEU A 66 15.81 1.45 -6.15
CA LEU A 66 15.42 2.85 -6.04
C LEU A 66 15.27 3.26 -4.58
N GLN A 67 15.92 4.36 -4.19
CA GLN A 67 15.78 4.96 -2.86
C GLN A 67 14.88 6.19 -2.87
N VAL A 68 14.86 6.91 -3.99
CA VAL A 68 14.13 8.17 -4.14
C VAL A 68 13.29 8.10 -5.41
N VAL A 69 12.05 8.57 -5.31
CA VAL A 69 11.19 8.85 -6.45
C VAL A 69 11.23 10.37 -6.71
N PRO A 70 11.82 10.85 -7.82
CA PRO A 70 11.97 12.27 -8.07
C PRO A 70 10.62 12.90 -8.43
N ALA A 71 10.44 14.17 -8.08
CA ALA A 71 9.20 14.91 -8.35
C ALA A 71 8.85 14.98 -9.85
N GLY A 72 9.86 14.89 -10.73
CA GLY A 72 9.70 14.86 -12.18
C GLY A 72 8.91 13.66 -12.71
N LEU A 73 8.70 12.62 -11.91
CA LEU A 73 7.78 11.52 -12.24
C LEU A 73 6.35 12.04 -12.50
N ALA A 74 5.95 13.13 -11.84
CA ALA A 74 4.64 13.75 -12.02
C ALA A 74 4.45 14.40 -13.42
N ASN A 75 5.51 14.49 -14.23
CA ASN A 75 5.40 14.95 -15.62
C ASN A 75 4.76 13.91 -16.55
N LEU A 76 4.64 12.65 -16.11
CA LEU A 76 3.99 11.59 -16.87
C LEU A 76 2.46 11.72 -16.77
N MET A 77 1.91 12.78 -17.38
CA MET A 77 0.51 13.19 -17.23
C MET A 77 -0.51 12.15 -17.70
N ASN A 78 -0.08 11.18 -18.51
CA ASN A 78 -0.92 10.07 -18.99
C ASN A 78 -0.77 8.78 -18.18
N LEU A 79 0.07 8.77 -17.13
CA LEU A 79 0.35 7.57 -16.34
C LEU A 79 -0.91 7.10 -15.60
N GLU A 80 -1.31 5.87 -15.86
CA GLU A 80 -2.44 5.18 -15.22
C GLU A 80 -1.98 4.16 -14.18
N ILE A 81 -0.82 3.55 -14.40
CA ILE A 81 -0.30 2.50 -13.54
C ILE A 81 1.18 2.73 -13.25
N LEU A 82 1.50 2.78 -11.97
CA LEU A 82 2.86 2.86 -11.47
C LEU A 82 3.13 1.69 -10.52
N ASN A 83 4.11 0.88 -10.89
CA ASN A 83 4.58 -0.23 -10.06
C ASN A 83 6.04 0.01 -9.64
N LEU A 84 6.23 0.22 -8.34
CA LEU A 84 7.51 0.44 -7.66
C LEU A 84 7.81 -0.68 -6.64
N THR A 85 7.14 -1.83 -6.76
CA THR A 85 7.25 -2.94 -5.81
C THR A 85 8.69 -3.41 -5.63
N ASN A 86 9.09 -3.73 -4.41
CA ASN A 86 10.40 -4.32 -4.12
C ASN A 86 11.56 -3.40 -4.54
N ASN A 87 11.63 -2.25 -3.87
CA ASN A 87 12.70 -1.25 -3.97
C ASN A 87 13.13 -0.83 -2.54
N HIS A 88 13.91 0.25 -2.41
CA HIS A 88 14.37 0.78 -1.13
C HIS A 88 13.79 2.18 -0.85
N ILE A 89 12.58 2.47 -1.34
CA ILE A 89 11.99 3.81 -1.28
C ILE A 89 11.56 4.11 0.16
N GLU A 90 12.02 5.24 0.68
CA GLU A 90 11.69 5.70 2.04
C GLU A 90 10.61 6.78 2.07
N GLU A 91 10.53 7.60 1.02
CA GLU A 91 9.53 8.66 0.87
C GLU A 91 9.03 8.78 -0.59
N LEU A 92 7.81 9.26 -0.74
CA LEU A 92 7.21 9.60 -2.04
C LEU A 92 7.11 11.13 -2.18
N PRO A 93 7.29 11.69 -3.40
CA PRO A 93 7.17 13.12 -3.61
C PRO A 93 5.71 13.56 -3.52
N VAL A 94 5.47 14.77 -2.99
CA VAL A 94 4.14 15.39 -2.89
C VAL A 94 3.46 15.50 -4.27
N SER A 95 4.24 15.69 -5.33
CA SER A 95 3.71 15.79 -6.70
C SER A 95 3.11 14.49 -7.22
N LEU A 96 3.35 13.33 -6.59
CA LEU A 96 2.79 12.06 -7.05
C LEU A 96 1.26 12.08 -7.03
N SER A 97 0.65 12.71 -6.02
CA SER A 97 -0.81 12.80 -5.88
C SER A 97 -1.47 13.75 -6.89
N SER A 98 -0.70 14.50 -7.69
CA SER A 98 -1.26 15.35 -8.75
C SER A 98 -1.40 14.66 -10.10
N LEU A 99 -0.99 13.39 -10.23
CA LEU A 99 -1.14 12.64 -11.47
C LEU A 99 -2.62 12.45 -11.81
N PRO A 100 -3.14 13.02 -12.92
CA PRO A 100 -4.56 13.15 -13.16
C PRO A 100 -5.23 11.84 -13.57
N LYS A 101 -4.44 10.86 -14.04
CA LYS A 101 -4.94 9.59 -14.57
C LYS A 101 -4.49 8.37 -13.78
N LEU A 102 -3.72 8.53 -12.69
CA LEU A 102 -3.17 7.39 -11.96
C LEU A 102 -4.28 6.63 -11.24
N ARG A 103 -4.49 5.37 -11.64
CA ARG A 103 -5.51 4.46 -11.10
C ARG A 103 -4.92 3.40 -10.20
N ILE A 104 -3.70 2.94 -10.48
CA ILE A 104 -3.05 1.87 -9.72
C ILE A 104 -1.66 2.35 -9.29
N LEU A 105 -1.44 2.38 -7.98
CA LEU A 105 -0.15 2.66 -7.38
C LEU A 105 0.26 1.47 -6.51
N ASN A 106 1.33 0.79 -6.92
CA ASN A 106 1.95 -0.24 -6.10
C ASN A 106 3.32 0.22 -5.61
N VAL A 107 3.44 0.39 -4.30
CA VAL A 107 4.68 0.72 -3.57
C VAL A 107 4.98 -0.31 -2.49
N SER A 108 4.44 -1.52 -2.64
CA SER A 108 4.69 -2.63 -1.71
C SER A 108 6.16 -3.04 -1.67
N LEU A 109 6.57 -3.71 -0.58
CA LEU A 109 7.95 -4.17 -0.39
C LEU A 109 8.96 -3.00 -0.53
N ASN A 110 8.72 -1.91 0.19
CA ASN A 110 9.64 -0.76 0.24
C ASN A 110 10.00 -0.46 1.70
N ARG A 111 10.52 0.74 1.98
CA ARG A 111 10.95 1.20 3.30
C ARG A 111 10.15 2.41 3.78
N LEU A 112 8.97 2.66 3.19
CA LEU A 112 8.18 3.86 3.46
C LEU A 112 7.87 3.96 4.95
N TYR A 113 8.33 5.04 5.59
CA TYR A 113 8.01 5.34 6.99
C TYR A 113 6.94 6.42 7.13
N ALA A 114 6.63 7.14 6.04
CA ALA A 114 5.55 8.11 5.99
C ALA A 114 5.02 8.29 4.56
N LEU A 115 3.81 8.86 4.45
CA LEU A 115 3.25 9.32 3.19
C LEU A 115 3.24 10.86 3.16
N PRO A 116 3.52 11.49 2.01
CA PRO A 116 3.66 12.94 1.93
C PRO A 116 2.33 13.66 2.21
N ARG A 117 2.41 14.94 2.60
CA ARG A 117 1.21 15.79 2.71
C ARG A 117 0.47 15.84 1.37
N GLY A 118 -0.84 15.80 1.42
CA GLY A 118 -1.67 15.84 0.21
C GLY A 118 -1.84 14.48 -0.46
N PHE A 119 -1.24 13.38 0.05
CA PHE A 119 -1.32 12.06 -0.60
C PHE A 119 -2.74 11.58 -0.88
N GLY A 120 -3.74 11.99 -0.10
CA GLY A 120 -5.15 11.66 -0.37
C GLY A 120 -5.81 12.47 -1.50
N ALA A 121 -5.08 13.30 -2.25
CA ALA A 121 -5.60 14.18 -3.30
C ALA A 121 -5.62 13.55 -4.70
N PHE A 122 -5.33 12.24 -4.83
CA PHE A 122 -5.40 11.56 -6.12
C PHE A 122 -6.81 11.69 -6.74
N PRO A 123 -6.96 12.20 -7.97
CA PRO A 123 -8.27 12.39 -8.57
C PRO A 123 -9.01 11.07 -8.85
N VAL A 124 -8.29 10.02 -9.27
CA VAL A 124 -8.88 8.79 -9.82
C VAL A 124 -8.20 7.49 -9.33
N LEU A 125 -7.46 7.52 -8.21
CA LEU A 125 -6.76 6.35 -7.70
C LEU A 125 -7.75 5.29 -7.20
N GLU A 126 -7.72 4.10 -7.81
CA GLU A 126 -8.62 3.00 -7.49
C GLU A 126 -7.94 1.93 -6.63
N ILE A 127 -6.64 1.71 -6.82
CA ILE A 127 -5.88 0.68 -6.12
C ILE A 127 -4.60 1.29 -5.55
N LEU A 128 -4.45 1.17 -4.23
CA LEU A 128 -3.23 1.54 -3.50
C LEU A 128 -2.71 0.32 -2.74
N ASP A 129 -1.50 -0.11 -3.09
CA ASP A 129 -0.79 -1.16 -2.39
C ASP A 129 0.47 -0.61 -1.72
N CYS A 130 0.43 -0.54 -0.40
CA CYS A 130 1.52 -0.16 0.49
C CYS A 130 1.97 -1.33 1.39
N THR A 131 1.65 -2.58 1.01
CA THR A 131 1.97 -3.77 1.79
C THR A 131 3.47 -3.88 2.05
N TYR A 132 3.88 -4.32 3.24
CA TYR A 132 5.29 -4.49 3.59
C TYR A 132 6.07 -3.16 3.49
N ASN A 133 5.70 -2.21 4.34
CA ASN A 133 6.41 -0.95 4.57
C ASN A 133 6.55 -0.70 6.07
N ASN A 134 6.95 0.50 6.50
CA ASN A 134 7.11 0.88 7.90
C ASN A 134 6.09 1.96 8.31
N LEU A 135 4.89 1.92 7.73
CA LEU A 135 3.83 2.91 7.97
C LEU A 135 3.09 2.61 9.28
N LYS A 136 2.60 3.66 9.92
CA LYS A 136 1.71 3.63 11.09
C LYS A 136 0.64 4.72 10.97
N GLU A 137 -0.39 4.69 11.82
CA GLU A 137 -1.51 5.63 11.75
C GLU A 137 -1.07 7.11 11.85
N THR A 138 -0.07 7.41 12.68
CA THR A 138 0.47 8.77 12.84
C THR A 138 1.27 9.30 11.65
N THR A 139 1.59 8.43 10.69
CA THR A 139 2.40 8.76 9.49
C THR A 139 1.57 8.90 8.21
N LEU A 140 0.25 8.66 8.31
CA LEU A 140 -0.69 8.98 7.26
C LEU A 140 -1.01 10.48 7.26
N PRO A 141 -1.09 11.15 6.10
CA PRO A 141 -1.52 12.55 6.05
C PRO A 141 -3.00 12.67 6.38
N GLY A 142 -3.43 13.80 6.96
CA GLY A 142 -4.81 13.99 7.41
C GLY A 142 -5.88 13.85 6.32
N ASN A 143 -5.51 14.02 5.04
CA ASN A 143 -6.43 13.82 3.92
C ASN A 143 -6.40 12.40 3.34
N PHE A 144 -5.65 11.45 3.92
CA PHE A 144 -5.46 10.10 3.36
C PHE A 144 -6.79 9.41 3.04
N PHE A 145 -7.78 9.50 3.93
CA PHE A 145 -9.09 8.88 3.72
C PHE A 145 -10.07 9.72 2.88
N MET A 146 -9.59 10.70 2.12
CA MET A 146 -10.40 11.51 1.19
C MET A 146 -10.35 11.00 -0.26
N MET A 147 -9.68 9.88 -0.52
CA MET A 147 -9.58 9.26 -1.86
C MET A 147 -10.91 8.60 -2.26
N GLU A 148 -11.86 9.39 -2.77
CA GLU A 148 -13.21 8.91 -3.07
C GLU A 148 -13.26 7.79 -4.12
N SER A 149 -12.29 7.74 -5.04
CA SER A 149 -12.21 6.73 -6.11
C SER A 149 -11.66 5.38 -5.64
N LEU A 150 -11.10 5.30 -4.42
CA LEU A 150 -10.37 4.12 -3.95
C LEU A 150 -11.31 2.92 -3.76
N ARG A 151 -10.91 1.78 -4.33
CA ARG A 151 -11.63 0.50 -4.30
C ARG A 151 -10.84 -0.59 -3.59
N ALA A 152 -9.52 -0.56 -3.65
CA ALA A 152 -8.67 -1.52 -2.96
C ALA A 152 -7.53 -0.81 -2.23
N LEU A 153 -7.43 -1.08 -0.93
CA LEU A 153 -6.40 -0.55 -0.05
C LEU A 153 -5.68 -1.70 0.65
N TYR A 154 -4.38 -1.83 0.39
CA TYR A 154 -3.53 -2.82 1.02
C TYR A 154 -2.48 -2.12 1.90
N LEU A 155 -2.59 -2.33 3.20
CA LEU A 155 -1.70 -1.83 4.25
C LEU A 155 -1.14 -2.99 5.10
N GLY A 156 -1.19 -4.22 4.59
CA GLY A 156 -0.70 -5.40 5.30
C GLY A 156 0.80 -5.32 5.58
N ASP A 157 1.28 -6.03 6.61
CA ASP A 157 2.68 -6.01 7.00
C ASP A 157 3.19 -4.56 7.19
N ASN A 158 2.59 -3.79 8.10
CA ASN A 158 3.04 -2.44 8.50
C ASN A 158 3.04 -2.36 10.04
N ASP A 159 3.04 -1.17 10.63
CA ASP A 159 3.15 -0.93 12.07
C ASP A 159 1.91 -0.21 12.64
N PHE A 160 0.72 -0.49 12.09
CA PHE A 160 -0.53 0.09 12.57
C PHE A 160 -0.96 -0.55 13.90
N GLU A 161 -1.17 0.26 14.93
CA GLU A 161 -1.86 -0.17 16.17
C GLU A 161 -3.35 0.18 16.16
N TYR A 162 -3.71 1.23 15.42
CA TYR A 162 -5.09 1.68 15.26
C TYR A 162 -5.37 1.99 13.79
N LEU A 163 -6.61 1.80 13.37
CA LEU A 163 -7.12 2.32 12.11
C LEU A 163 -7.95 3.58 12.39
N PRO A 164 -7.64 4.75 11.82
CA PRO A 164 -8.42 5.97 12.07
C PRO A 164 -9.88 5.85 11.63
N ALA A 165 -10.80 6.49 12.37
CA ALA A 165 -12.24 6.44 12.12
C ALA A 165 -12.63 7.01 10.74
N GLU A 166 -11.79 7.88 10.19
CA GLU A 166 -11.91 8.46 8.86
C GLU A 166 -11.89 7.40 7.75
N ILE A 167 -11.48 6.14 8.01
CA ILE A 167 -11.66 5.03 7.08
C ILE A 167 -13.09 4.95 6.54
N GLY A 168 -14.09 5.32 7.36
CA GLY A 168 -15.49 5.37 6.97
C GLY A 168 -15.77 6.28 5.77
N ASN A 169 -14.88 7.22 5.43
CA ASN A 169 -15.02 8.11 4.27
C ASN A 169 -14.78 7.42 2.93
N LEU A 170 -14.07 6.28 2.90
CA LEU A 170 -13.78 5.53 1.67
C LEU A 170 -14.99 4.69 1.20
N LYS A 171 -16.11 5.35 0.88
CA LYS A 171 -17.40 4.70 0.58
C LYS A 171 -17.37 3.74 -0.63
N ASN A 172 -16.38 3.85 -1.49
CA ASN A 172 -16.18 2.99 -2.66
C ASN A 172 -15.28 1.78 -2.41
N LEU A 173 -14.72 1.64 -1.20
CA LEU A 173 -13.79 0.57 -0.87
C LEU A 173 -14.47 -0.80 -0.91
N GLN A 174 -13.84 -1.72 -1.62
CA GLN A 174 -14.27 -3.10 -1.84
C GLN A 174 -13.31 -4.07 -1.17
N ILE A 175 -12.02 -3.73 -1.12
CA ILE A 175 -10.97 -4.55 -0.52
C ILE A 175 -10.21 -3.70 0.50
N LEU A 176 -10.15 -4.17 1.74
CA LEU A 176 -9.28 -3.64 2.78
C LEU A 176 -8.42 -4.77 3.34
N SER A 177 -7.10 -4.61 3.24
CA SER A 177 -6.15 -5.52 3.85
C SER A 177 -5.28 -4.81 4.87
N MET A 178 -5.42 -5.22 6.13
CA MET A 178 -4.62 -4.79 7.28
C MET A 178 -3.92 -5.98 7.95
N ARG A 179 -3.72 -7.08 7.23
CA ARG A 179 -3.09 -8.30 7.78
C ARG A 179 -1.69 -8.04 8.33
N GLU A 180 -1.23 -8.80 9.31
CA GLU A 180 0.14 -8.74 9.85
C GLU A 180 0.55 -7.32 10.33
N ASN A 181 -0.39 -6.61 10.95
CA ASN A 181 -0.13 -5.35 11.66
C ASN A 181 -0.13 -5.61 13.18
N ASP A 182 -0.19 -4.55 14.00
CA ASP A 182 -0.30 -4.65 15.45
C ASP A 182 -1.65 -4.11 15.94
N LEU A 183 -2.70 -4.18 15.11
CA LEU A 183 -4.00 -3.58 15.41
C LEU A 183 -4.57 -4.15 16.70
N ILE A 184 -4.83 -3.28 17.68
CA ILE A 184 -5.48 -3.65 18.94
C ILE A 184 -6.99 -3.40 18.89
N GLU A 185 -7.43 -2.48 18.03
CA GLU A 185 -8.82 -2.11 17.80
C GLU A 185 -9.02 -1.69 16.34
N VAL A 186 -10.25 -1.89 15.83
CA VAL A 186 -10.70 -1.29 14.58
C VAL A 186 -11.90 -0.37 14.87
N PRO A 187 -12.05 0.77 14.15
CA PRO A 187 -13.10 1.75 14.43
C PRO A 187 -14.47 1.22 13.97
N ARG A 188 -15.53 1.59 14.68
CA ARG A 188 -16.92 1.25 14.30
C ARG A 188 -17.30 1.78 12.91
N GLU A 189 -16.66 2.87 12.49
CA GLU A 189 -16.83 3.51 11.19
C GLU A 189 -16.45 2.57 10.03
N LEU A 190 -15.68 1.51 10.28
CA LEU A 190 -15.44 0.44 9.30
C LEU A 190 -16.75 -0.21 8.84
N GLY A 191 -17.77 -0.30 9.71
CA GLY A 191 -19.10 -0.79 9.35
C GLY A 191 -19.86 0.10 8.36
N GLN A 192 -19.37 1.30 8.07
CA GLN A 192 -19.95 2.20 7.05
C GLN A 192 -19.50 1.86 5.63
N LEU A 193 -18.54 0.95 5.45
CA LEU A 193 -18.02 0.54 4.15
C LEU A 193 -18.93 -0.50 3.49
N THR A 194 -20.15 -0.09 3.13
CA THR A 194 -21.20 -1.00 2.62
C THR A 194 -20.86 -1.69 1.30
N ARG A 195 -19.84 -1.23 0.57
CA ARG A 195 -19.32 -1.87 -0.65
C ARG A 195 -18.20 -2.87 -0.40
N LEU A 196 -17.75 -3.03 0.85
CA LEU A 196 -16.65 -3.92 1.20
C LEU A 196 -17.04 -5.38 0.95
N ARG A 197 -16.19 -6.08 0.19
CA ARG A 197 -16.31 -7.51 -0.15
C ARG A 197 -15.18 -8.31 0.47
N GLU A 198 -14.02 -7.70 0.66
CA GLU A 198 -12.87 -8.37 1.26
C GLU A 198 -12.33 -7.56 2.45
N LEU A 199 -12.24 -8.22 3.59
CA LEU A 199 -11.67 -7.69 4.81
C LEU A 199 -10.65 -8.68 5.37
N HIS A 200 -9.38 -8.26 5.35
CA HIS A 200 -8.25 -9.06 5.86
C HIS A 200 -7.67 -8.41 7.11
N LEU A 201 -7.94 -8.99 8.28
CA LEU A 201 -7.44 -8.54 9.60
C LEU A 201 -6.61 -9.62 10.33
N GLN A 202 -6.25 -10.70 9.63
CA GLN A 202 -5.46 -11.78 10.21
C GLN A 202 -4.07 -11.33 10.68
N GLY A 203 -3.53 -11.96 11.73
CA GLY A 203 -2.20 -11.64 12.26
C GLY A 203 -2.13 -10.27 12.93
N ASN A 204 -3.12 -9.92 13.75
CA ASN A 204 -3.17 -8.68 14.52
C ASN A 204 -3.33 -8.98 16.02
N ARG A 205 -3.62 -7.95 16.83
CA ARG A 205 -3.79 -8.03 18.29
C ARG A 205 -5.25 -7.81 18.72
N LEU A 206 -6.21 -8.07 17.83
CA LEU A 206 -7.61 -7.81 18.07
C LEU A 206 -8.18 -8.81 19.08
N VAL A 207 -9.03 -8.32 19.98
CA VAL A 207 -9.71 -9.13 21.00
C VAL A 207 -11.23 -9.15 20.78
N VAL A 208 -11.77 -8.05 20.26
CA VAL A 208 -13.16 -7.86 19.88
C VAL A 208 -13.25 -7.07 18.57
N LEU A 209 -14.41 -7.12 17.92
CA LEU A 209 -14.76 -6.30 16.75
C LEU A 209 -15.95 -5.39 17.06
N PRO A 210 -16.03 -4.17 16.53
CA PRO A 210 -17.24 -3.35 16.60
C PRO A 210 -18.47 -4.11 16.06
N PRO A 211 -19.62 -4.08 16.75
CA PRO A 211 -20.87 -4.70 16.27
C PRO A 211 -21.28 -4.24 14.88
N GLU A 212 -20.90 -3.03 14.48
CA GLU A 212 -21.19 -2.43 13.17
C GLU A 212 -20.64 -3.24 12.00
N ILE A 213 -19.53 -3.99 12.20
CA ILE A 213 -18.97 -4.89 11.19
C ILE A 213 -19.95 -6.02 10.85
N GLY A 214 -20.80 -6.41 11.80
CA GLY A 214 -21.86 -7.41 11.59
C GLY A 214 -22.88 -7.01 10.51
N PHE A 215 -22.94 -5.74 10.10
CA PHE A 215 -23.86 -5.27 9.03
C PHE A 215 -23.23 -5.27 7.64
N LEU A 216 -21.95 -5.63 7.51
CA LEU A 216 -21.30 -5.76 6.21
C LEU A 216 -21.68 -7.07 5.51
N GLU A 217 -21.75 -7.08 4.18
CA GLU A 217 -22.06 -8.26 3.37
C GLU A 217 -20.83 -9.18 3.16
N LEU A 218 -20.19 -9.59 4.25
CA LEU A 218 -18.94 -10.37 4.22
C LEU A 218 -19.13 -11.91 4.32
N ALA A 219 -20.37 -12.38 4.39
CA ALA A 219 -20.70 -13.82 4.43
C ALA A 219 -21.08 -14.42 3.06
N SER A 220 -21.10 -13.62 1.99
CA SER A 220 -21.43 -14.13 0.66
C SER A 220 -20.28 -14.99 0.10
N ASN A 221 -20.58 -15.90 -0.84
CA ASN A 221 -19.56 -16.70 -1.54
C ASN A 221 -18.59 -15.87 -2.41
N LYS A 222 -18.90 -14.60 -2.65
CA LYS A 222 -18.06 -13.63 -3.36
C LYS A 222 -17.28 -12.72 -2.41
N SER A 223 -17.43 -12.93 -1.10
CA SER A 223 -16.80 -12.13 -0.06
C SER A 223 -15.71 -12.92 0.66
N VAL A 224 -14.73 -12.20 1.22
CA VAL A 224 -13.64 -12.78 2.00
C VAL A 224 -13.54 -12.07 3.34
N LEU A 225 -13.63 -12.82 4.43
CA LEU A 225 -13.37 -12.33 5.78
C LEU A 225 -12.27 -13.18 6.41
N ARG A 226 -11.11 -12.58 6.66
CA ARG A 226 -9.97 -13.21 7.33
C ARG A 226 -9.73 -12.53 8.67
N LEU A 227 -9.78 -13.33 9.74
CA LEU A 227 -9.72 -12.87 11.14
C LEU A 227 -8.75 -13.75 11.96
N GLU A 228 -8.15 -14.76 11.37
CA GLU A 228 -7.31 -15.75 12.04
C GLU A 228 -6.04 -15.12 12.64
N GLY A 229 -5.43 -15.74 13.65
CA GLY A 229 -4.19 -15.20 14.25
C GLY A 229 -4.37 -13.88 15.01
N ASN A 230 -5.48 -13.75 15.74
CA ASN A 230 -5.77 -12.65 16.67
C ASN A 230 -6.04 -13.23 18.08
N PHE A 231 -6.23 -12.38 19.09
CA PHE A 231 -6.46 -12.76 20.49
C PHE A 231 -7.94 -12.71 20.85
N TRP A 232 -8.78 -13.27 19.99
CA TRP A 232 -10.23 -13.23 20.15
C TRP A 232 -10.69 -13.75 21.51
N VAL A 233 -11.69 -13.09 22.09
CA VAL A 233 -12.40 -13.67 23.23
C VAL A 233 -13.03 -15.01 22.83
N PRO A 234 -13.15 -15.98 23.76
CA PRO A 234 -13.67 -17.32 23.44
C PRO A 234 -15.00 -17.33 22.67
N PRO A 235 -15.98 -16.43 22.97
CA PRO A 235 -17.21 -16.40 22.18
C PRO A 235 -17.01 -16.08 20.70
N ILE A 236 -16.08 -15.19 20.33
CA ILE A 236 -15.76 -14.90 18.92
C ILE A 236 -14.99 -16.07 18.31
N GLU A 237 -14.02 -16.63 19.05
CA GLU A 237 -13.23 -17.77 18.61
C GLU A 237 -14.10 -18.99 18.26
N ASP A 238 -15.12 -19.25 19.05
CA ASP A 238 -16.08 -20.33 18.78
C ASP A 238 -16.90 -20.06 17.51
N GLN A 239 -17.28 -18.82 17.24
CA GLN A 239 -17.97 -18.48 15.98
C GLN A 239 -17.04 -18.59 14.76
N LEU A 240 -15.76 -18.27 14.90
CA LEU A 240 -14.79 -18.37 13.82
C LEU A 240 -14.65 -19.80 13.30
N LYS A 241 -14.72 -20.80 14.19
CA LYS A 241 -14.71 -22.23 13.82
C LYS A 241 -15.90 -22.63 12.94
N LEU A 242 -17.03 -21.92 13.08
CA LEU A 242 -18.26 -22.16 12.31
C LEU A 242 -18.30 -21.35 11.00
N GLY A 243 -17.37 -20.41 10.81
CA GLY A 243 -17.19 -19.62 9.60
C GLY A 243 -17.76 -18.19 9.64
N PRO A 244 -17.50 -17.40 8.58
CA PRO A 244 -17.78 -15.96 8.57
C PRO A 244 -19.24 -15.57 8.87
N SER A 245 -20.22 -16.34 8.40
CA SER A 245 -21.65 -16.04 8.64
C SER A 245 -21.99 -16.03 10.13
N HIS A 246 -21.52 -17.03 10.88
CA HIS A 246 -21.75 -17.16 12.31
C HIS A 246 -21.10 -16.02 13.10
N VAL A 247 -19.90 -15.59 12.69
CA VAL A 247 -19.26 -14.41 13.27
C VAL A 247 -20.13 -13.18 13.08
N LEU A 248 -20.57 -12.89 11.84
CA LEU A 248 -21.39 -11.71 11.57
C LEU A 248 -22.75 -11.77 12.27
N ASP A 249 -23.40 -12.93 12.32
CA ASP A 249 -24.64 -13.13 13.09
C ASP A 249 -24.44 -12.85 14.58
N TYR A 250 -23.34 -13.34 15.15
CA TYR A 250 -23.02 -13.09 16.54
C TYR A 250 -22.71 -11.62 16.81
N LEU A 251 -21.98 -10.93 15.93
CA LEU A 251 -21.73 -9.48 16.03
C LEU A 251 -23.04 -8.67 16.05
N ARG A 252 -24.09 -9.14 15.36
CA ARG A 252 -25.42 -8.52 15.34
C ARG A 252 -26.24 -8.78 16.61
N SER A 253 -25.86 -9.77 17.41
CA SER A 253 -26.62 -10.16 18.60
C SER A 253 -26.55 -9.14 19.73
N GLU A 254 -27.64 -9.02 20.50
CA GLU A 254 -27.66 -8.17 21.69
C GLU A 254 -26.66 -8.64 22.75
N THR A 255 -26.48 -9.97 22.87
CA THR A 255 -25.47 -10.57 23.75
C THR A 255 -24.07 -10.06 23.44
N TYR A 256 -23.70 -9.98 22.16
CA TYR A 256 -22.40 -9.47 21.77
C TYR A 256 -22.27 -7.97 22.01
N ARG A 257 -23.32 -7.18 21.77
CA ARG A 257 -23.31 -5.73 22.04
C ARG A 257 -23.02 -5.41 23.51
N VAL A 258 -23.61 -6.17 24.43
CA VAL A 258 -23.32 -6.06 25.86
C VAL A 258 -21.87 -6.45 26.17
N LEU A 259 -21.38 -7.56 25.60
CA LEU A 259 -19.98 -7.99 25.76
C LEU A 259 -18.99 -6.92 25.28
N TYR A 260 -19.21 -6.40 24.08
CA TYR A 260 -18.39 -5.36 23.46
C TYR A 260 -18.39 -4.09 24.31
N SER A 261 -19.58 -3.63 24.73
CA SER A 261 -19.70 -2.43 25.57
C SER A 261 -18.96 -2.57 26.91
N ARG A 262 -19.01 -3.77 27.52
CA ARG A 262 -18.27 -4.07 28.75
C ARG A 262 -16.76 -4.07 28.51
N HIS A 263 -16.30 -4.63 27.40
CA HIS A 263 -14.88 -4.65 27.02
C HIS A 263 -14.34 -3.22 26.83
N MET A 264 -15.04 -2.39 26.04
CA MET A 264 -14.67 -0.99 25.81
C MET A 264 -14.67 -0.16 27.10
N SER A 265 -15.58 -0.45 28.04
CA SER A 265 -15.60 0.23 29.34
C SER A 265 -14.47 -0.20 30.26
N ALA A 266 -14.09 -1.49 30.22
CA ALA A 266 -13.05 -2.05 31.07
C ALA A 266 -11.62 -1.63 30.67
N LYS A 267 -11.41 -1.28 29.39
CA LYS A 267 -10.10 -0.89 28.81
C LYS A 267 -8.96 -1.83 29.26
N PRO A 268 -9.07 -3.14 28.98
CA PRO A 268 -8.00 -4.07 29.33
C PRO A 268 -6.69 -3.70 28.61
N PRO A 269 -5.53 -4.04 29.18
CA PRO A 269 -4.26 -3.85 28.48
C PRO A 269 -4.27 -4.64 27.18
N PRO A 270 -3.67 -4.11 26.10
CA PRO A 270 -3.67 -4.80 24.81
C PRO A 270 -2.84 -6.09 24.90
N PRO A 271 -3.18 -7.12 24.10
CA PRO A 271 -2.38 -8.34 23.98
C PRO A 271 -0.91 -8.03 23.62
N PRO A 272 0.07 -8.90 23.89
CA PRO A 272 1.46 -8.65 23.50
C PRO A 272 1.63 -8.49 21.97
N GLN A 273 2.71 -7.83 21.54
CA GLN A 273 3.05 -7.74 20.12
C GLN A 273 3.29 -9.13 19.53
N THR A 274 2.72 -9.39 18.35
CA THR A 274 2.67 -10.74 17.73
C THR A 274 3.97 -11.12 17.04
N LEU A 275 4.69 -10.14 16.46
CA LEU A 275 5.85 -10.38 15.62
C LEU A 275 7.00 -9.43 15.97
N ASP A 276 8.20 -9.99 16.10
CA ASP A 276 9.42 -9.20 16.14
C ASP A 276 9.72 -8.65 14.73
N LYS A 277 9.18 -7.46 14.45
CA LYS A 277 9.39 -6.76 13.18
C LYS A 277 10.79 -6.15 13.06
N SER A 278 11.67 -6.25 14.05
CA SER A 278 13.03 -5.68 13.98
C SER A 278 13.87 -6.26 12.84
N LYS A 279 13.62 -7.52 12.46
CA LYS A 279 14.33 -8.24 11.38
C LYS A 279 13.71 -8.05 9.99
N LYS A 280 12.67 -7.23 9.88
CA LYS A 280 11.98 -6.99 8.61
C LYS A 280 12.94 -6.36 7.60
N ALA A 281 12.95 -6.86 6.37
CA ALA A 281 13.84 -6.37 5.32
C ALA A 281 13.65 -4.86 5.04
N SER A 282 12.43 -4.33 5.24
CA SER A 282 12.14 -2.90 5.11
C SER A 282 12.80 -2.02 6.18
N ARG A 283 13.30 -2.61 7.28
CA ARG A 283 14.00 -1.91 8.38
C ARG A 283 15.51 -2.11 8.35
N MET A 284 16.02 -3.03 7.52
CA MET A 284 17.44 -3.20 7.33
C MET A 284 18.00 -1.99 6.57
N ARG A 285 19.04 -1.35 7.11
CA ARG A 285 19.73 -0.21 6.48
C ARG A 285 20.41 -0.66 5.19
#